data_AF-A0A497RJA0-F1
#
_entry.id   AF-A0A497RJA0-F1
#
_cell.length_a   1.000
_cell.length_b   1.000
_cell.length_c   1.000
_cell.angle_alpha   90.00
_cell.angle_beta   90.00
_cell.angle_gamma   90.00
#
_symmetry.space_group_name_H-M   'P 1'
#
loop_
_entity.id
_entity.type
_entity.pdbx_description
1 polymer ?
#
loop_
_entity_poly.entity_id
_entity_poly.type
_entity_poly.pdbx_seq_one_letter_code
_entity_poly.pdbx_strand_id
1 'polypeptide(L)'
;MREFRNLEEINKFIDMCNHLLSIVKNDDEKARLLIELAGAYMYKSGLTEDKGDLKMAEDLLIKAIDTAKNDNYKGLALSFYSELLKGKGELKNALEILERMKDMKYGGFLGLIIRSLIILQSFGLSVEFLRKKVRDKEEMAQSVLSKLSELSKDAPSYLKPFIEQCMARVYMLLEEYDKAEESLKKALKESKNQRLTYQIYLNLVQLYMTMGNFKKAEDFAKKSLKIAEEFKNEFLIKQTKDLLERIQKS
;
A
#
# COMPACT_ATOMS: atom_id res chain seq x y z
N MET A 1 7.22 -7.57 6.83
CA MET A 1 6.79 -8.95 7.14
C MET A 1 8.04 -9.78 7.38
N ARG A 2 7.97 -10.79 8.26
CA ARG A 2 9.10 -11.71 8.45
C ARG A 2 9.23 -12.58 7.20
N GLU A 3 10.43 -12.63 6.61
CA GLU A 3 10.69 -13.50 5.46
C GLU A 3 11.04 -14.90 5.97
N PHE A 4 10.38 -15.92 5.43
CA PHE A 4 10.65 -17.32 5.73
C PHE A 4 11.32 -17.97 4.53
N ARG A 5 12.37 -18.76 4.79
CA ARG A 5 13.13 -19.42 3.72
C ARG A 5 12.47 -20.68 3.20
N ASN A 6 11.68 -21.37 4.03
CA ASN A 6 10.99 -22.61 3.68
C ASN A 6 9.81 -22.90 4.63
N LEU A 7 9.02 -23.94 4.30
CA LEU A 7 7.87 -24.38 5.08
C LEU A 7 8.22 -24.86 6.49
N GLU A 8 9.42 -25.42 6.69
CA GLU A 8 9.86 -25.89 8.01
C GLU A 8 10.06 -24.72 8.98
N GLU A 9 10.66 -23.62 8.53
CA GLU A 9 10.84 -22.41 9.31
C GLU A 9 9.49 -21.76 9.67
N ILE A 10 8.51 -21.83 8.76
CA ILE A 10 7.15 -21.36 9.00
C ILE A 10 6.47 -22.19 10.09
N ASN A 11 6.52 -23.52 10.00
CA ASN A 11 5.87 -24.40 10.97
C ASN A 11 6.49 -24.25 12.37
N LYS A 12 7.83 -24.17 12.47
CA LYS A 12 8.51 -23.89 13.75
C LYS A 12 8.07 -22.56 14.36
N PHE A 13 7.88 -21.54 13.52
CA PHE A 13 7.38 -20.25 13.97
C PHE A 13 5.93 -20.32 14.45
N ILE A 14 5.06 -21.04 13.73
CA ILE A 14 3.67 -21.30 14.13
C ILE A 14 3.63 -21.97 15.51
N ASP A 15 4.43 -23.01 15.73
CA ASP A 15 4.51 -23.73 17.01
C ASP A 15 4.96 -22.81 18.15
N MET A 16 5.98 -22.00 17.91
CA MET A 16 6.47 -21.01 18.86
C MET A 16 5.39 -19.97 19.19
N CYS A 17 4.69 -19.42 18.19
CA CYS A 17 3.60 -18.48 18.42
C CYS A 17 2.46 -19.10 19.22
N ASN A 18 2.07 -20.35 18.92
CA ASN A 18 1.06 -21.09 19.69
C ASN A 18 1.48 -21.31 21.15
N HIS A 19 2.74 -21.66 21.39
CA HIS A 19 3.27 -21.77 22.74
C HIS A 19 3.20 -20.43 23.49
N LEU A 20 3.69 -19.35 22.87
CA LEU A 20 3.64 -18.01 23.47
C LEU A 20 2.20 -17.55 23.74
N LEU A 21 1.26 -17.86 22.85
CA LEU A 21 -0.17 -17.56 23.03
C LEU A 21 -0.79 -18.27 24.22
N SER A 22 -0.25 -19.42 24.64
CA SER A 22 -0.74 -20.16 25.82
C SER A 22 -0.28 -19.57 27.15
N ILE A 23 0.82 -18.81 27.14
CA ILE A 23 1.43 -18.24 28.36
C ILE A 23 1.27 -16.71 28.46
N VAL A 24 1.02 -16.01 27.36
CA VAL A 24 0.86 -14.56 27.34
C VAL A 24 -0.41 -14.13 28.08
N LYS A 25 -0.28 -13.17 28.99
CA LYS A 25 -1.39 -12.64 29.79
C LYS A 25 -1.89 -11.28 29.32
N ASN A 26 -1.03 -10.49 28.69
CA ASN A 26 -1.39 -9.16 28.22
C ASN A 26 -2.18 -9.26 26.90
N ASP A 27 -3.36 -8.65 26.86
CA ASP A 27 -4.25 -8.72 25.70
C ASP A 27 -3.64 -8.08 24.43
N ASP A 28 -2.91 -6.98 24.56
CA ASP A 28 -2.27 -6.31 23.43
C ASP A 28 -1.08 -7.13 22.88
N GLU A 29 -0.29 -7.75 23.75
CA GLU A 29 0.75 -8.69 23.33
C GLU A 29 0.16 -9.95 22.69
N LYS A 30 -0.98 -10.43 23.22
CA LYS A 30 -1.73 -11.54 22.64
C LYS A 30 -2.25 -11.17 21.25
N ALA A 31 -2.81 -9.97 21.07
CA ALA A 31 -3.23 -9.48 19.77
C ALA A 31 -2.04 -9.39 18.79
N ARG A 32 -0.88 -8.88 19.23
CA ARG A 32 0.35 -8.88 18.41
C ARG A 32 0.74 -10.29 17.96
N LEU A 33 0.74 -11.27 18.87
CA LEU A 33 1.08 -12.66 18.56
C LEU A 33 0.06 -13.29 17.60
N LEU A 34 -1.23 -12.98 17.73
CA LEU A 34 -2.26 -13.43 16.79
C LEU A 34 -2.04 -12.85 15.37
N ILE A 35 -1.64 -11.58 15.26
CA ILE A 35 -1.30 -10.95 13.98
C ILE A 35 -0.07 -11.62 13.34
N GLU A 36 0.96 -11.89 14.13
CA GLU A 36 2.17 -12.57 13.66
C GLU A 36 1.87 -13.99 13.17
N LEU A 37 1.04 -14.73 13.93
CA LEU A 37 0.59 -16.06 13.55
C LEU A 37 -0.24 -16.03 12.27
N ALA A 38 -1.17 -15.08 12.13
CA ALA A 38 -1.93 -14.89 10.90
C ALA A 38 -1.03 -14.62 9.70
N GLY A 39 -0.01 -13.76 9.86
CA GLY A 39 0.97 -13.48 8.81
C GLY A 39 1.75 -14.73 8.36
N ALA A 40 2.07 -15.64 9.29
CA ALA A 40 2.69 -16.92 8.97
C ALA A 40 1.78 -17.83 8.15
N TYR A 41 0.49 -17.93 8.51
CA TYR A 41 -0.50 -18.67 7.74
C TYR A 41 -0.76 -18.06 6.36
N MET A 42 -0.81 -16.74 6.23
CA MET A 42 -0.91 -16.08 4.92
C MET A 42 0.29 -16.40 4.03
N TYR A 43 1.51 -16.34 4.59
CA TYR A 43 2.72 -16.67 3.84
C TYR A 43 2.76 -18.16 3.45
N LYS A 44 2.33 -19.05 4.35
CA LYS A 44 2.21 -20.50 4.08
C LYS A 44 1.21 -20.77 2.95
N SER A 45 0.02 -20.18 3.02
CA SER A 45 -1.01 -20.29 1.98
C SER A 45 -0.49 -19.82 0.62
N GLY A 46 0.31 -18.75 0.58
CA GLY A 46 0.95 -18.29 -0.66
C GLY A 46 1.95 -19.28 -1.28
N LEU A 47 2.53 -20.19 -0.49
CA LEU A 47 3.45 -21.23 -0.97
C LEU A 47 2.73 -22.54 -1.33
N THR A 48 1.66 -22.88 -0.63
CA THR A 48 0.97 -24.17 -0.75
C THR A 48 -0.34 -24.10 -1.54
N GLU A 49 -0.85 -22.90 -1.79
CA GLU A 49 -2.19 -22.62 -2.32
C GLU A 49 -3.32 -23.20 -1.45
N ASP A 50 -3.04 -23.49 -0.17
CA ASP A 50 -4.01 -24.05 0.76
C ASP A 50 -5.01 -22.99 1.24
N LYS A 51 -6.30 -23.20 0.94
CA LYS A 51 -7.41 -22.34 1.37
C LYS A 51 -7.71 -22.46 2.87
N GLY A 52 -7.36 -23.59 3.50
CA GLY A 52 -7.49 -23.78 4.94
C GLY A 52 -6.58 -22.85 5.73
N ASP A 53 -5.33 -22.70 5.30
CA ASP A 53 -4.38 -21.77 5.91
C ASP A 53 -4.85 -20.31 5.77
N LEU A 54 -5.42 -19.93 4.62
CA LEU A 54 -5.97 -18.58 4.41
C LEU A 54 -7.16 -18.30 5.36
N LYS A 55 -8.04 -19.29 5.54
CA LYS A 55 -9.18 -19.18 6.48
C LYS A 55 -8.70 -19.07 7.92
N MET A 56 -7.69 -19.87 8.30
CA MET A 56 -7.09 -19.78 9.64
C MET A 56 -6.48 -18.39 9.89
N ALA A 57 -5.79 -17.82 8.90
CA ALA A 57 -5.26 -16.46 9.01
C ALA A 57 -6.36 -15.42 9.23
N GLU A 58 -7.48 -15.53 8.51
CA GLU A 58 -8.65 -14.66 8.70
C GLU A 58 -9.24 -14.77 10.12
N ASP A 59 -9.49 -15.99 10.59
CA ASP A 59 -10.04 -16.23 11.94
C ASP A 59 -9.11 -15.65 13.03
N LEU A 60 -7.80 -15.77 12.84
CA LEU A 60 -6.79 -15.20 13.73
C LEU A 60 -6.77 -13.67 13.71
N LEU A 61 -6.95 -13.04 12.54
CA LEU A 61 -7.01 -11.58 12.42
C LEU A 61 -8.28 -11.03 13.08
N ILE A 62 -9.43 -11.67 12.89
CA ILE A 62 -10.68 -11.32 13.58
C ILE A 62 -10.48 -11.40 15.09
N LYS A 63 -9.92 -12.51 15.57
CA LYS A 63 -9.61 -12.68 16.99
C LYS A 63 -8.63 -11.62 17.51
N ALA A 64 -7.64 -11.22 16.72
CA ALA A 64 -6.71 -10.15 17.09
C ALA A 64 -7.41 -8.79 17.22
N ILE A 65 -8.33 -8.47 16.30
CA ILE A 65 -9.14 -7.24 16.32
C ILE A 65 -9.98 -7.17 17.60
N ASP A 66 -10.57 -8.29 18.01
CA ASP A 66 -11.41 -8.39 19.22
C ASP A 66 -10.58 -8.39 20.51
N THR A 67 -9.36 -8.93 20.46
CA THR A 67 -8.48 -9.03 21.62
C THR A 67 -7.78 -7.69 21.92
N ALA A 68 -7.38 -6.94 20.90
CA ALA A 68 -6.60 -5.72 21.05
C ALA A 68 -7.34 -4.65 21.88
N LYS A 69 -6.66 -4.12 22.90
CA LYS A 69 -7.17 -3.05 23.77
C LYS A 69 -6.73 -1.67 23.30
N ASN A 70 -5.56 -1.57 22.67
CA ASN A 70 -5.09 -0.33 22.10
C ASN A 70 -5.30 -0.25 20.58
N ASP A 71 -5.40 0.98 20.11
CA ASP A 71 -5.65 1.27 18.70
C ASP A 71 -4.48 0.89 17.79
N ASN A 72 -3.24 0.83 18.30
CA ASN A 72 -2.10 0.40 17.48
C ASN A 72 -2.27 -1.06 17.03
N TYR A 73 -2.45 -2.02 17.95
CA TYR A 73 -2.56 -3.41 17.55
C TYR A 73 -3.89 -3.72 16.88
N LYS A 74 -4.98 -3.06 17.28
CA LYS A 74 -6.26 -3.19 16.60
C LYS A 74 -6.18 -2.70 15.16
N GLY A 75 -5.55 -1.54 14.93
CA GLY A 75 -5.35 -1.02 13.58
C GLY A 75 -4.39 -1.89 12.78
N LEU A 76 -3.32 -2.39 13.37
CA LEU A 76 -2.43 -3.33 12.68
C LEU A 76 -3.17 -4.60 12.22
N ALA A 77 -4.03 -5.18 13.08
CA ALA A 77 -4.85 -6.33 12.71
C ALA A 77 -5.85 -6.00 11.59
N LEU A 78 -6.55 -4.86 11.69
CA LEU A 78 -7.47 -4.37 10.65
C LEU A 78 -6.75 -4.14 9.31
N SER A 79 -5.52 -3.62 9.32
CA SER A 79 -4.70 -3.46 8.10
C SER A 79 -4.40 -4.80 7.42
N PHE A 80 -4.03 -5.83 8.18
CA PHE A 80 -3.79 -7.16 7.61
C PHE A 80 -5.08 -7.81 7.12
N TYR A 81 -6.19 -7.60 7.84
CA TYR A 81 -7.49 -8.11 7.46
C TYR A 81 -8.02 -7.45 6.17
N SER A 82 -7.84 -6.14 6.03
CA SER A 82 -8.13 -5.41 4.80
C SER A 82 -7.35 -5.96 3.59
N GLU A 83 -6.07 -6.32 3.76
CA GLU A 83 -5.27 -6.92 2.68
C GLU A 83 -5.77 -8.31 2.28
N LEU A 84 -6.22 -9.09 3.26
CA LEU A 84 -6.82 -10.41 3.01
C LEU A 84 -8.13 -10.28 2.23
N LEU A 85 -9.02 -9.34 2.61
CA LEU A 85 -10.26 -9.05 1.87
C LEU A 85 -9.97 -8.56 0.45
N LYS A 86 -8.93 -7.74 0.27
CA LYS A 86 -8.47 -7.32 -1.05
C LYS A 86 -8.07 -8.53 -1.91
N GLY A 87 -7.30 -9.46 -1.36
CA GLY A 87 -6.93 -10.72 -2.04
C GLY A 87 -8.14 -11.59 -2.44
N LYS A 88 -9.24 -11.52 -1.67
CA LYS A 88 -10.52 -12.17 -2.00
C LYS A 88 -11.37 -11.42 -3.03
N GLY A 89 -10.96 -10.20 -3.40
CA GLY A 89 -11.72 -9.31 -4.28
C GLY A 89 -12.85 -8.55 -3.59
N GLU A 90 -12.93 -8.60 -2.26
CA GLU A 90 -13.92 -7.87 -1.44
C GLU A 90 -13.46 -6.43 -1.18
N LEU A 91 -13.18 -5.72 -2.27
CA LEU A 91 -12.49 -4.43 -2.24
C LEU A 91 -13.29 -3.35 -1.46
N LYS A 92 -14.64 -3.42 -1.47
CA LYS A 92 -15.50 -2.49 -0.72
C LYS A 92 -15.35 -2.68 0.80
N ASN A 93 -15.41 -3.93 1.26
CA ASN A 93 -15.24 -4.28 2.67
C ASN A 93 -13.84 -3.88 3.18
N ALA A 94 -12.81 -4.11 2.35
CA ALA A 94 -11.45 -3.67 2.64
C ALA A 94 -11.37 -2.13 2.80
N LEU A 95 -12.02 -1.38 1.91
CA LEU A 95 -12.05 0.08 1.98
C LEU A 95 -12.78 0.59 3.24
N GLU A 96 -13.94 0.02 3.58
CA GLU A 96 -14.69 0.36 4.80
C GLU A 96 -13.87 0.14 6.08
N ILE A 97 -13.04 -0.91 6.12
CA ILE A 97 -12.12 -1.13 7.23
C ILE A 97 -11.10 0.00 7.33
N LEU A 98 -10.46 0.38 6.22
CA LEU A 98 -9.47 1.46 6.20
C LEU A 98 -10.09 2.80 6.60
N GLU A 99 -11.38 3.04 6.31
CA GLU A 99 -12.10 4.21 6.80
C GLU A 99 -12.22 4.22 8.32
N ARG A 100 -12.70 3.11 8.91
CA ARG A 100 -12.83 2.98 10.36
C ARG A 100 -11.50 3.16 11.09
N MET A 101 -10.41 2.80 10.42
CA MET A 101 -9.06 2.93 10.97
C MET A 101 -8.57 4.37 11.09
N LYS A 102 -9.19 5.36 10.43
CA LYS A 102 -8.75 6.77 10.46
C LYS A 102 -8.97 7.43 11.82
N ASP A 103 -10.08 7.11 12.47
CA ASP A 103 -10.49 7.74 13.73
C ASP A 103 -9.76 7.14 14.94
N MET A 104 -8.90 6.14 14.70
CA MET A 104 -8.16 5.44 15.73
C MET A 104 -6.94 6.25 16.21
N LYS A 105 -6.68 6.19 17.51
CA LYS A 105 -5.64 6.96 18.20
C LYS A 105 -4.31 6.21 18.19
N TYR A 106 -3.59 6.34 17.08
CA TYR A 106 -2.26 5.73 16.95
C TYR A 106 -1.15 6.52 17.65
N GLY A 107 -0.31 5.80 18.40
CA GLY A 107 0.80 6.38 19.18
C GLY A 107 2.17 5.73 18.89
N GLY A 108 3.23 6.51 19.09
CA GLY A 108 4.62 6.04 18.97
C GLY A 108 5.02 5.62 17.55
N PHE A 109 6.16 4.93 17.45
CA PHE A 109 6.73 4.47 16.18
C PHE A 109 5.79 3.52 15.42
N LEU A 110 5.14 2.59 16.14
CA LEU A 110 4.16 1.68 15.56
C LEU A 110 2.97 2.43 14.94
N GLY A 111 2.52 3.51 15.58
CA GLY A 111 1.47 4.36 15.04
C GLY A 111 1.85 5.08 13.74
N LEU A 112 3.12 5.46 13.57
CA LEU A 112 3.62 6.03 12.31
C LEU A 112 3.62 4.99 11.19
N ILE A 113 3.98 3.74 11.50
CA ILE A 113 3.93 2.62 10.55
C ILE A 113 2.48 2.40 10.10
N ILE A 114 1.53 2.33 11.03
CA ILE A 114 0.12 2.06 10.70
C ILE A 114 -0.47 3.17 9.84
N ARG A 115 -0.24 4.44 10.17
CA ARG A 115 -0.66 5.56 9.32
C ARG A 115 -0.09 5.47 7.90
N SER A 116 1.16 5.05 7.78
CA SER A 116 1.80 4.84 6.47
C SER A 116 1.20 3.66 5.71
N LEU A 117 0.86 2.57 6.40
CA LEU A 117 0.17 1.41 5.84
C LEU A 117 -1.22 1.77 5.31
N ILE A 118 -2.02 2.53 6.07
CA ILE A 118 -3.36 2.97 5.63
C ILE A 118 -3.26 3.74 4.30
N ILE A 119 -2.28 4.64 4.16
CA ILE A 119 -2.04 5.38 2.92
C ILE A 119 -1.74 4.43 1.76
N LEU A 120 -0.77 3.51 1.96
CA LEU A 120 -0.36 2.55 0.94
C LEU A 120 -1.48 1.58 0.54
N GLN A 121 -2.29 1.14 1.51
CA GLN A 121 -3.40 0.20 1.29
C GLN A 121 -4.57 0.88 0.58
N SER A 122 -4.93 2.10 1.00
CA SER A 122 -5.94 2.91 0.33
C SER A 122 -5.55 3.17 -1.13
N PHE A 123 -4.27 3.44 -1.37
CA PHE A 123 -3.71 3.57 -2.71
C PHE A 123 -3.78 2.26 -3.51
N GLY A 124 -3.36 1.13 -2.94
CA GLY A 124 -3.39 -0.18 -3.59
C GLY A 124 -4.80 -0.60 -4.01
N LEU A 125 -5.78 -0.42 -3.11
CA LEU A 125 -7.19 -0.67 -3.38
C LEU A 125 -7.71 0.21 -4.50
N SER A 126 -7.34 1.49 -4.52
CA SER A 126 -7.69 2.40 -5.61
C SER A 126 -7.25 1.80 -6.94
N VAL A 127 -5.97 1.46 -7.10
CA VAL A 127 -5.39 0.84 -8.31
C VAL A 127 -6.15 -0.42 -8.75
N GLU A 128 -6.47 -1.28 -7.79
CA GLU A 128 -7.13 -2.55 -8.06
C GLU A 128 -8.60 -2.39 -8.47
N PHE A 129 -9.31 -1.46 -7.83
CA PHE A 129 -10.66 -1.08 -8.21
C PHE A 129 -10.76 -0.56 -9.65
N LEU A 130 -9.75 0.17 -10.08
CA LEU A 130 -9.73 0.79 -11.40
C LEU A 130 -9.36 -0.17 -12.53
N ARG A 131 -8.72 -1.29 -12.20
CA ARG A 131 -8.41 -2.36 -13.15
C ARG A 131 -9.64 -3.21 -13.49
N LYS A 132 -10.64 -3.25 -12.60
CA LYS A 132 -11.94 -3.89 -12.84
C LYS A 132 -12.90 -2.83 -13.38
N LYS A 133 -13.58 -3.07 -14.50
CA LYS A 133 -14.62 -2.16 -15.05
C LYS A 133 -15.83 -2.10 -14.10
N VAL A 134 -15.71 -1.41 -12.97
CA VAL A 134 -16.80 -1.23 -11.99
C VAL A 134 -17.72 -0.12 -12.46
N ARG A 135 -19.04 -0.33 -12.29
CA ARG A 135 -20.12 0.57 -12.74
C ARG A 135 -20.07 1.97 -12.10
N ASP A 136 -19.46 2.09 -10.91
CA ASP A 136 -19.46 3.29 -10.06
C ASP A 136 -18.05 3.92 -9.88
N LYS A 137 -17.21 3.82 -10.92
CA LYS A 137 -15.79 4.24 -10.88
C LYS A 137 -15.60 5.70 -10.44
N GLU A 138 -16.45 6.61 -10.91
CA GLU A 138 -16.34 8.04 -10.61
C GLU A 138 -16.68 8.34 -9.14
N GLU A 139 -17.83 7.85 -8.65
CA GLU A 139 -18.25 8.04 -7.25
C GLU A 139 -17.19 7.52 -6.28
N MET A 140 -16.62 6.35 -6.58
CA MET A 140 -15.56 5.78 -5.76
C MET A 140 -14.25 6.57 -5.83
N ALA A 141 -13.84 7.00 -7.02
CA ALA A 141 -12.64 7.82 -7.18
C ALA A 141 -12.78 9.18 -6.47
N GLN A 142 -13.95 9.81 -6.53
CA GLN A 142 -14.25 11.04 -5.79
C GLN A 142 -14.24 10.81 -4.28
N SER A 143 -14.81 9.70 -3.80
CA SER A 143 -14.72 9.29 -2.40
C SER A 143 -13.26 9.15 -1.94
N VAL A 144 -12.42 8.49 -2.74
CA VAL A 144 -10.97 8.35 -2.45
C VAL A 144 -10.26 9.71 -2.44
N LEU A 145 -10.54 10.59 -3.40
CA LEU A 145 -9.94 11.93 -3.45
C LEU A 145 -10.29 12.78 -2.23
N SER A 146 -11.57 12.76 -1.82
CA SER A 146 -12.02 13.43 -0.60
C SER A 146 -11.24 12.93 0.62
N LYS A 147 -11.08 11.61 0.73
CA LYS A 147 -10.32 10.96 1.83
C LYS A 147 -8.84 11.33 1.83
N LEU A 148 -8.18 11.35 0.67
CA LEU A 148 -6.77 11.72 0.56
C LEU A 148 -6.56 13.20 0.89
N SER A 149 -7.50 14.06 0.47
CA SER A 149 -7.48 15.50 0.79
C SER A 149 -7.57 15.74 2.30
N GLU A 150 -8.48 15.05 2.99
CA GLU A 150 -8.61 15.10 4.44
C GLU A 150 -7.33 14.65 5.15
N LEU A 151 -6.78 13.49 4.75
CA LEU A 151 -5.56 12.94 5.34
C LEU A 151 -4.35 13.86 5.13
N SER A 152 -4.29 14.58 4.00
CA SER A 152 -3.21 15.52 3.69
C SER A 152 -3.11 16.70 4.68
N LYS A 153 -4.23 17.09 5.32
CA LYS A 153 -4.28 18.25 6.23
C LYS A 153 -3.37 18.09 7.43
N ASP A 154 -3.45 16.93 8.10
CA ASP A 154 -2.73 16.63 9.34
C ASP A 154 -1.54 15.69 9.14
N ALA A 155 -1.30 15.24 7.91
CA ALA A 155 -0.17 14.37 7.60
C ALA A 155 1.18 15.06 7.89
N PRO A 156 2.10 14.36 8.58
CA PRO A 156 3.49 14.78 8.67
C PRO A 156 4.07 15.14 7.29
N SER A 157 4.94 16.15 7.23
CA SER A 157 5.46 16.68 5.96
C SER A 157 6.11 15.63 5.06
N TYR A 158 6.69 14.57 5.64
CA TYR A 158 7.31 13.49 4.88
C TYR A 158 6.30 12.54 4.21
N LEU A 159 5.04 12.53 4.64
CA LEU A 159 3.94 11.74 4.04
C LEU A 159 3.18 12.50 2.96
N LYS A 160 3.20 13.84 2.98
CA LYS A 160 2.48 14.66 1.99
C LYS A 160 2.83 14.32 0.54
N PRO A 161 4.12 14.11 0.15
CA PRO A 161 4.44 13.70 -1.21
C PRO A 161 3.80 12.38 -1.64
N PHE A 162 3.65 11.43 -0.71
CA PHE A 162 2.98 10.17 -1.00
C PHE A 162 1.49 10.38 -1.25
N ILE A 163 0.83 11.19 -0.41
CA ILE A 163 -0.61 11.49 -0.55
C ILE A 163 -0.88 12.21 -1.87
N GLU A 164 -0.09 13.22 -2.21
CA GLU A 164 -0.21 13.95 -3.48
C GLU A 164 0.03 13.03 -4.69
N GLN A 165 1.01 12.12 -4.61
CA GLN A 165 1.20 11.09 -5.64
C GLN A 165 0.00 10.15 -5.77
N CYS A 166 -0.66 9.81 -4.66
CA CYS A 166 -1.88 9.01 -4.65
C CYS A 166 -3.03 9.74 -5.34
N MET A 167 -3.26 11.01 -4.98
CA MET A 167 -4.30 11.84 -5.59
C MET A 167 -4.10 11.97 -7.09
N ALA A 168 -2.86 12.18 -7.53
CA ALA A 168 -2.55 12.26 -8.95
C ALA A 168 -3.01 11.04 -9.74
N ARG A 169 -2.73 9.84 -9.20
CA ARG A 169 -3.14 8.61 -9.87
C ARG A 169 -4.65 8.51 -9.94
N VAL A 170 -5.38 8.91 -8.89
CA VAL A 170 -6.86 8.92 -8.89
C VAL A 170 -7.39 9.90 -9.94
N TYR A 171 -6.83 11.10 -10.03
CA TYR A 171 -7.18 12.09 -11.06
C TYR A 171 -6.93 11.59 -12.49
N MET A 172 -5.83 10.88 -12.74
CA MET A 172 -5.54 10.31 -14.06
C MET A 172 -6.64 9.37 -14.56
N LEU A 173 -7.39 8.72 -13.66
CA LEU A 173 -8.41 7.76 -14.05
C LEU A 173 -9.79 8.37 -14.20
N LEU A 174 -10.01 9.48 -13.51
CA LEU A 174 -11.10 10.40 -13.78
C LEU A 174 -10.83 11.24 -15.03
N GLU A 175 -9.69 11.03 -15.70
CA GLU A 175 -9.24 11.81 -16.86
C GLU A 175 -9.07 13.32 -16.54
N GLU A 176 -8.94 13.65 -15.25
CA GLU A 176 -8.67 14.99 -14.73
C GLU A 176 -7.15 15.26 -14.76
N TYR A 177 -6.56 15.23 -15.96
CA TYR A 177 -5.11 15.24 -16.15
C TYR A 177 -4.40 16.48 -15.58
N ASP A 178 -5.04 17.65 -15.61
CA ASP A 178 -4.46 18.89 -15.07
C ASP A 178 -4.25 18.80 -13.54
N LYS A 179 -5.24 18.26 -12.81
CA LYS A 179 -5.14 18.04 -11.36
C LYS A 179 -4.14 16.95 -11.03
N ALA A 180 -4.02 15.93 -11.89
CA ALA A 180 -2.98 14.92 -11.76
C ALA A 180 -1.58 15.52 -11.89
N GLU A 181 -1.37 16.39 -12.88
CA GLU A 181 -0.09 17.07 -13.09
C GLU A 181 0.26 17.96 -11.88
N GLU A 182 -0.70 18.74 -11.39
CA GLU A 182 -0.53 19.60 -10.21
C GLU A 182 -0.11 18.79 -8.97
N SER A 183 -0.82 17.70 -8.71
CA SER A 183 -0.56 16.83 -7.56
C SER A 183 0.83 16.17 -7.66
N LEU A 184 1.24 15.69 -8.84
CA LEU A 184 2.59 15.14 -9.02
C LEU A 184 3.70 16.20 -8.88
N LYS A 185 3.47 17.43 -9.36
CA LYS A 185 4.42 18.53 -9.19
C LYS A 185 4.56 18.94 -7.73
N LYS A 186 3.45 18.96 -6.97
CA LYS A 186 3.47 19.22 -5.54
C LYS A 186 4.21 18.12 -4.79
N ALA A 187 3.92 16.85 -5.10
CA ALA A 187 4.64 15.70 -4.57
C ALA A 187 6.15 15.81 -4.83
N LEU A 188 6.54 16.19 -6.05
CA LEU A 188 7.94 16.32 -6.43
C LEU A 188 8.66 17.42 -5.63
N LYS A 189 8.00 18.57 -5.43
CA LYS A 189 8.55 19.71 -4.67
C LYS A 189 8.79 19.37 -3.20
N GLU A 190 7.92 18.55 -2.62
CA GLU A 190 7.98 18.18 -1.21
C GLU A 190 8.80 16.89 -0.96
N SER A 191 9.11 16.13 -2.01
CA SER A 191 9.90 14.89 -1.91
C SER A 191 11.35 15.16 -1.53
N LYS A 192 11.77 14.62 -0.39
CA LYS A 192 13.18 14.60 0.05
C LYS A 192 13.86 13.25 -0.16
N ASN A 193 13.13 12.27 -0.71
CA ASN A 193 13.58 10.90 -0.86
C ASN A 193 13.74 10.57 -2.35
N GLN A 194 14.97 10.26 -2.78
CA GLN A 194 15.25 9.96 -4.18
C GLN A 194 14.43 8.77 -4.72
N ARG A 195 14.11 7.75 -3.91
CA ARG A 195 13.29 6.60 -4.31
C ARG A 195 11.84 6.98 -4.51
N LEU A 196 11.34 7.93 -3.74
CA LEU A 196 10.01 8.50 -3.95
C LEU A 196 10.00 9.40 -5.19
N THR A 197 11.02 10.24 -5.35
CA THR A 197 11.20 11.07 -6.54
C THR A 197 11.24 10.26 -7.83
N TYR A 198 11.95 9.11 -7.82
CA TYR A 198 11.95 8.16 -8.93
C TYR A 198 10.53 7.71 -9.30
N GLN A 199 9.72 7.31 -8.31
CA GLN A 199 8.33 6.89 -8.53
C GLN A 199 7.44 8.03 -9.02
N ILE A 200 7.63 9.26 -8.50
CA ILE A 200 6.89 10.45 -8.96
C ILE A 200 7.21 10.73 -10.44
N TYR A 201 8.47 10.61 -10.86
CA TYR A 201 8.84 10.75 -12.27
C TYR A 201 8.18 9.68 -13.14
N LEU A 202 8.16 8.41 -12.74
CA LEU A 202 7.44 7.38 -13.51
C LEU A 202 5.94 7.67 -13.66
N ASN A 203 5.29 8.24 -12.64
CA ASN A 203 3.89 8.64 -12.75
C ASN A 203 3.70 9.83 -13.70
N LEU A 204 4.63 10.79 -13.72
CA LEU A 204 4.62 11.88 -14.70
C LEU A 204 4.82 11.35 -16.13
N VAL A 205 5.70 10.37 -16.32
CA VAL A 205 5.86 9.67 -17.61
C VAL A 205 4.53 9.08 -18.06
N GLN A 206 3.87 8.31 -17.19
CA GLN A 206 2.57 7.71 -17.51
C GLN A 206 1.50 8.75 -17.82
N LEU A 207 1.44 9.84 -17.05
CA LEU A 207 0.51 10.95 -17.28
C LEU A 207 0.68 11.52 -18.69
N TYR A 208 1.91 11.91 -19.04
CA TYR A 208 2.17 12.52 -20.33
C TYR A 208 2.04 11.57 -21.51
N MET A 209 2.36 10.28 -21.34
CA MET A 209 2.04 9.27 -22.34
C MET A 209 0.53 9.18 -22.59
N THR A 210 -0.27 9.20 -21.52
CA THR A 210 -1.74 9.14 -21.62
C THR A 210 -2.30 10.36 -22.35
N MET A 211 -1.71 11.54 -22.12
CA MET A 211 -2.06 12.78 -22.80
C MET A 211 -1.47 12.90 -24.23
N GLY A 212 -0.72 11.90 -24.72
CA GLY A 212 -0.05 11.95 -26.02
C GLY A 212 1.16 12.90 -26.10
N ASN A 213 1.66 13.39 -24.96
CA ASN A 213 2.83 14.27 -24.89
C ASN A 213 4.13 13.47 -24.66
N PHE A 214 4.53 12.72 -25.69
CA PHE A 214 5.70 11.83 -25.60
C PHE A 214 7.01 12.57 -25.31
N LYS A 215 7.15 13.82 -25.76
CA LYS A 215 8.34 14.64 -25.47
C LYS A 215 8.51 14.90 -23.97
N LYS A 216 7.44 15.33 -23.28
CA LYS A 216 7.49 15.50 -21.82
C LYS A 216 7.67 14.17 -21.10
N ALA A 217 7.03 13.10 -21.59
CA ALA A 217 7.21 11.76 -21.03
C ALA A 217 8.69 11.33 -21.11
N GLU A 218 9.35 11.55 -22.24
CA GLU A 218 10.77 11.24 -22.43
C GLU A 218 11.68 12.02 -21.46
N ASP A 219 11.41 13.31 -21.27
CA ASP A 219 12.18 14.16 -20.34
C ASP A 219 12.12 13.64 -18.90
N PHE A 220 10.93 13.23 -18.44
CA PHE A 220 10.78 12.64 -17.10
C PHE A 220 11.36 11.23 -17.00
N ALA A 221 11.28 10.43 -18.07
CA ALA A 221 11.89 9.10 -18.11
C ALA A 221 13.42 9.18 -17.98
N LYS A 222 14.06 10.14 -18.65
CA LYS A 222 15.50 10.45 -18.50
C LYS A 222 15.86 10.85 -17.06
N LYS A 223 15.01 11.65 -16.41
CA LYS A 223 15.21 12.03 -15.00
C LYS A 223 15.08 10.85 -14.04
N SER A 224 14.11 9.94 -14.26
CA SER A 224 14.02 8.70 -13.48
C SER A 224 15.21 7.77 -13.72
N LEU A 225 15.71 7.69 -14.96
CA LEU A 225 16.86 6.85 -15.30
C LEU A 225 18.11 7.29 -14.53
N LYS A 226 18.37 8.60 -14.47
CA LYS A 226 19.48 9.15 -13.69
C LYS A 226 19.44 8.72 -12.22
N ILE A 227 18.26 8.73 -11.58
CA ILE A 227 18.13 8.26 -10.19
C ILE A 227 18.38 6.74 -10.08
N ALA A 228 17.88 5.96 -11.03
CA ALA A 228 18.12 4.51 -11.04
C ALA A 228 19.62 4.17 -11.17
N GLU A 229 20.36 4.93 -11.99
CA GLU A 229 21.81 4.84 -12.15
C GLU A 229 22.56 5.27 -10.89
N GLU A 230 22.16 6.37 -10.24
CA GLU A 230 22.70 6.81 -8.95
C GLU A 230 22.54 5.73 -7.87
N PHE A 231 21.42 5.00 -7.89
CA PHE A 231 21.18 3.85 -7.00
C PHE A 231 21.92 2.57 -7.39
N LYS A 232 22.53 2.52 -8.58
CA LYS A 232 23.12 1.29 -9.15
C LYS A 232 22.15 0.10 -9.12
N ASN A 233 20.87 0.37 -9.35
CA ASN A 233 19.84 -0.65 -9.32
C ASN A 233 19.53 -1.12 -10.75
N GLU A 234 20.19 -2.20 -11.16
CA GLU A 234 20.07 -2.77 -12.51
C GLU A 234 18.63 -3.07 -12.93
N PHE A 235 17.78 -3.48 -11.99
CA PHE A 235 16.36 -3.72 -12.26
C PHE A 235 15.64 -2.42 -12.63
N LEU A 236 15.83 -1.34 -11.86
CA LEU A 236 15.23 -0.04 -12.14
C LEU A 236 15.80 0.59 -13.42
N ILE A 237 17.10 0.44 -13.66
CA ILE A 237 17.76 0.94 -14.89
C ILE A 237 17.14 0.27 -16.11
N LYS A 238 17.05 -1.07 -16.11
CA LYS A 238 16.46 -1.83 -17.20
C LYS A 238 15.00 -1.44 -17.43
N GLN A 239 14.19 -1.41 -16.36
CA GLN A 239 12.79 -1.03 -16.45
C GLN A 239 12.61 0.38 -17.06
N THR A 240 13.45 1.33 -16.67
CA THR A 240 13.35 2.72 -17.14
C THR A 240 13.82 2.86 -18.59
N LYS A 241 14.85 2.12 -19.01
CA LYS A 241 15.31 2.07 -20.41
C LYS A 241 14.24 1.46 -21.32
N ASP A 242 13.64 0.34 -20.92
CA ASP A 242 12.56 -0.29 -21.67
C ASP A 242 11.36 0.67 -21.85
N LEU A 243 11.04 1.44 -20.81
CA LEU A 243 10.01 2.47 -20.86
C LEU A 243 10.39 3.62 -21.82
N LEU A 244 11.63 4.10 -21.76
CA LEU A 244 12.14 5.16 -22.62
C LEU A 244 12.07 4.76 -24.11
N GLU A 245 12.47 3.52 -24.43
CA GLU A 245 12.37 2.99 -25.79
C GLU A 245 10.93 2.92 -26.29
N ARG A 246 9.97 2.55 -25.43
CA ARG A 246 8.54 2.53 -25.79
C ARG A 246 8.02 3.93 -26.12
N ILE A 247 8.41 4.93 -25.34
CA ILE A 247 8.03 6.33 -25.56
C ILE A 247 8.58 6.81 -26.91
N GLN A 248 9.83 6.49 -27.23
CA GLN A 248 10.49 6.91 -28.47
C GLN A 248 9.94 6.23 -29.74
N LYS A 249 9.23 5.11 -29.58
CA LYS A 249 8.57 4.38 -30.68
C LYS A 249 7.10 4.76 -30.87
N SER A 250 6.54 5.59 -29.98
CA SER A 250 5.14 6.05 -30.02
C SER A 250 5.01 7.36 -30.79
#